data_AF-A0A1T1ANS2-F1
#
_entry.id   AF-A0A1T1ANS2-F1
#
_cell.length_a   1.000
_cell.length_b   1.000
_cell.length_c   1.000
_cell.angle_alpha   90.00
_cell.angle_beta   90.00
_cell.angle_gamma   90.00
#
_symmetry.space_group_name_H-M   'P 1'
#
loop_
_entity.id
_entity.type
_entity.pdbx_description
1 polymer ?
#
loop_
_entity_poly.entity_id
_entity_poly.type
_entity_poly.pdbx_seq_one_letter_code
_entity_poly.pdbx_strand_id
1 'polypeptide(L)'
;MTPLENVLDRLEKVRRGRPGQWSARCPAHDDKGPSLSVRETPDGAVLLHCFGGCETADVVAAMGLQMTDLFPPRDIPANAPKKIANLLTASQALELLASESLFVAVALTNYLRGITLTPADTERLRLAAGRIGLLNDQTGRTHA
;
A
#
# COMPACT_ATOMS: atom_id res chain seq x y z
N MET A 1 -5.67 -22.85 14.87
CA MET A 1 -6.91 -22.26 14.34
C MET A 1 -6.55 -21.55 13.05
N THR A 2 -7.16 -21.98 11.94
CA THR A 2 -6.91 -21.36 10.62
C THR A 2 -7.63 -20.01 10.51
N PRO A 3 -7.20 -19.12 9.60
CA PRO A 3 -7.93 -17.88 9.31
C PRO A 3 -9.40 -18.13 9.00
N LEU A 4 -9.70 -19.19 8.24
CA LEU A 4 -11.06 -19.58 7.88
C LEU A 4 -11.89 -19.97 9.10
N GLU A 5 -11.38 -20.86 9.96
CA GLU A 5 -12.06 -21.27 11.20
C GLU A 5 -12.39 -20.04 12.06
N ASN A 6 -11.41 -19.15 12.24
CA ASN A 6 -11.55 -17.93 13.03
C ASN A 6 -12.67 -17.01 12.50
N VAL A 7 -12.83 -16.91 11.17
CA VAL A 7 -13.91 -16.16 10.52
C VAL A 7 -15.25 -16.87 10.67
N LEU A 8 -15.33 -18.16 10.38
CA LEU A 8 -16.61 -18.90 10.41
C LEU A 8 -17.21 -18.97 11.82
N ASP A 9 -16.38 -19.06 12.87
CA ASP A 9 -16.82 -19.09 14.27
C ASP A 9 -17.49 -17.79 14.73
N ARG A 10 -17.32 -16.69 13.98
CA ARG A 10 -17.87 -15.35 14.29
C ARG A 10 -19.07 -14.98 13.43
N LEU A 11 -19.50 -15.87 12.56
CA LEU A 11 -20.57 -15.61 11.60
C LEU A 11 -21.84 -16.38 11.96
N GLU A 12 -22.98 -15.77 11.68
CA GLU A 12 -24.29 -16.39 11.87
C GLU A 12 -24.84 -16.98 10.56
N LYS A 13 -25.66 -18.04 10.70
CA LYS A 13 -26.32 -18.74 9.59
C LYS A 13 -25.36 -19.17 8.48
N VAL A 14 -24.17 -19.64 8.87
CA VAL A 14 -23.16 -20.18 7.96
C VAL A 14 -23.72 -21.38 7.20
N ARG A 15 -23.59 -21.36 5.88
CA ARG A 15 -23.94 -22.45 4.97
C ARG A 15 -22.76 -22.77 4.07
N ARG A 16 -22.40 -24.04 3.98
CA ARG A 16 -21.36 -24.49 3.07
C ARG A 16 -21.92 -24.60 1.65
N GLY A 17 -21.20 -24.00 0.69
CA GLY A 17 -21.48 -24.10 -0.73
C GLY A 17 -20.54 -25.11 -1.40
N ARG A 18 -19.84 -24.63 -2.44
CA ARG A 18 -18.77 -25.40 -3.11
C ARG A 18 -17.60 -25.65 -2.15
N PRO A 19 -16.73 -26.63 -2.42
CA PRO A 19 -15.51 -26.82 -1.64
C PRO A 19 -14.72 -25.52 -1.50
N GLY A 20 -14.37 -25.14 -0.26
CA GLY A 20 -13.68 -23.88 0.03
C GLY A 20 -14.55 -22.62 -0.02
N GLN A 21 -15.89 -22.74 -0.09
CA GLN A 21 -16.79 -21.60 -0.14
C GLN A 21 -17.98 -21.76 0.82
N TRP A 22 -18.33 -20.67 1.50
CA TRP A 22 -19.44 -20.54 2.43
C TRP A 22 -20.23 -19.26 2.16
N SER A 23 -21.48 -19.26 2.58
CA SER A 23 -22.29 -18.05 2.71
C SER A 23 -22.77 -17.88 4.13
N ALA A 24 -22.88 -16.63 4.58
CA ALA A 24 -23.30 -16.29 5.93
C ALA A 24 -24.05 -14.95 5.93
N ARG A 25 -24.63 -14.59 7.07
CA ARG A 25 -25.11 -13.22 7.30
C ARG A 25 -23.94 -12.27 7.40
N CYS A 26 -24.07 -11.11 6.79
CA CYS A 26 -23.09 -10.05 6.99
C CYS A 26 -23.28 -9.41 8.38
N PRO A 27 -22.24 -9.37 9.24
CA PRO A 27 -22.33 -8.74 10.55
C PRO A 27 -22.28 -7.21 10.50
N ALA A 28 -21.89 -6.61 9.37
CA ALA A 28 -21.74 -5.16 9.21
C ALA A 28 -23.05 -4.43 8.85
N HIS A 29 -24.16 -5.15 8.65
CA HIS A 29 -25.49 -4.56 8.49
C HIS A 29 -26.57 -5.51 9.03
N ASP A 30 -27.80 -5.02 9.18
CA ASP A 30 -28.95 -5.85 9.55
C ASP A 30 -29.36 -6.78 8.40
N ASP A 31 -28.68 -7.91 8.29
CA ASP A 31 -28.83 -8.84 7.19
C ASP A 31 -29.96 -9.86 7.45
N LYS A 32 -31.00 -9.80 6.61
CA LYS A 32 -32.14 -10.72 6.69
C LYS A 32 -31.82 -12.10 6.12
N GLY A 33 -30.91 -12.19 5.14
CA GLY A 33 -30.52 -13.42 4.43
C GLY A 33 -29.01 -13.68 4.52
N PRO A 34 -28.45 -14.68 3.82
CA PRO A 34 -27.00 -14.81 3.72
C PRO A 34 -26.46 -13.93 2.58
N SER A 35 -26.02 -12.70 2.89
CA SER A 35 -25.44 -11.77 1.88
C SER A 35 -23.91 -11.79 1.82
N LEU A 36 -23.24 -12.44 2.78
CA LEU A 36 -21.78 -12.51 2.83
C LEU A 36 -21.29 -13.81 2.17
N SER A 37 -20.43 -13.68 1.16
CA SER A 37 -19.63 -14.77 0.61
C SER A 37 -18.29 -14.85 1.33
N VAL A 38 -17.95 -16.04 1.80
CA VAL A 38 -16.66 -16.37 2.42
C VAL A 38 -15.98 -17.45 1.57
N ARG A 39 -14.73 -17.24 1.18
CA ARG A 39 -13.97 -18.20 0.38
C ARG A 39 -12.55 -18.35 0.89
N GLU A 40 -12.09 -19.58 1.01
CA GLU A 40 -10.68 -19.88 1.26
C GLU A 40 -9.91 -19.96 -0.07
N THR A 41 -8.74 -19.33 -0.13
CA THR A 41 -7.81 -19.44 -1.25
C THR A 41 -6.89 -20.64 -1.08
N PRO A 42 -6.26 -21.15 -2.16
CA PRO A 42 -5.26 -22.22 -2.05
C PRO A 42 -4.10 -21.90 -1.10
N ASP A 43 -3.78 -20.61 -0.94
CA ASP A 43 -2.72 -20.12 -0.04
C ASP A 43 -3.21 -19.95 1.41
N GLY A 44 -4.43 -20.38 1.76
CA GLY A 44 -4.98 -20.31 3.12
C GLY A 44 -5.52 -18.95 3.55
N ALA A 45 -5.64 -17.98 2.64
CA ALA A 45 -6.24 -16.68 2.91
C ALA A 45 -7.77 -16.72 2.77
N VAL A 46 -8.47 -15.83 3.46
CA VAL A 46 -9.94 -15.72 3.43
C VAL A 46 -10.35 -14.50 2.63
N LEU A 47 -11.12 -14.72 1.57
CA LEU A 47 -11.79 -13.69 0.79
C LEU A 47 -13.21 -13.49 1.29
N LEU A 48 -13.55 -12.24 1.58
CA LEU A 48 -14.87 -11.81 2.00
C LEU A 48 -15.46 -10.88 0.95
N HIS A 49 -16.73 -11.11 0.61
CA HIS A 49 -17.48 -10.21 -0.25
C HIS A 49 -18.93 -10.12 0.21
N CYS A 50 -19.37 -8.92 0.56
CA CYS A 50 -20.75 -8.64 0.95
C CYS A 50 -21.53 -8.15 -0.28
N PHE A 51 -22.55 -8.91 -0.69
CA PHE A 51 -23.43 -8.50 -1.79
C PHE A 51 -24.40 -7.37 -1.39
N GLY A 52 -24.46 -7.01 -0.11
CA GLY A 52 -25.18 -5.84 0.41
C GLY A 52 -24.39 -4.52 0.32
N GLY A 53 -23.12 -4.56 -0.11
CA GLY A 53 -22.31 -3.35 -0.35
C GLY A 53 -21.42 -2.90 0.81
N CYS A 54 -21.31 -3.66 1.90
CA CYS A 54 -20.37 -3.34 2.98
C CYS A 54 -18.92 -3.48 2.51
N GLU A 55 -18.04 -2.61 2.99
CA GLU A 55 -16.61 -2.78 2.79
C GLU A 55 -16.08 -3.95 3.61
N THR A 56 -15.08 -4.66 3.07
CA THR A 56 -14.47 -5.80 3.77
C THR A 56 -13.91 -5.42 5.14
N ALA A 57 -13.36 -4.21 5.28
CA ALA A 57 -12.83 -3.71 6.54
C ALA A 57 -13.92 -3.60 7.61
N ASP A 58 -15.12 -3.13 7.26
CA ASP A 58 -16.25 -3.04 8.18
C ASP A 58 -16.75 -4.41 8.62
N VAL A 59 -16.79 -5.37 7.68
CA VAL A 59 -17.17 -6.76 7.98
C VAL A 59 -16.20 -7.40 8.96
N VAL A 60 -14.90 -7.19 8.75
CA VAL A 60 -13.82 -7.70 9.62
C VAL A 60 -13.89 -7.04 11.00
N ALA A 61 -14.08 -5.72 11.06
CA ALA A 61 -14.21 -4.97 12.30
C ALA A 61 -15.46 -5.39 13.10
N ALA A 62 -16.59 -5.65 12.43
CA ALA A 62 -17.82 -6.14 13.06
C ALA A 62 -17.66 -7.53 13.69
N MET A 63 -16.73 -8.34 13.19
CA MET A 63 -16.33 -9.62 13.80
C MET A 63 -15.30 -9.46 14.93
N GLY A 64 -14.83 -8.24 15.22
CA GLY A 64 -13.74 -8.00 16.18
C GLY A 64 -12.38 -8.54 15.72
N LEU A 65 -12.19 -8.67 14.40
CA LEU A 65 -10.95 -9.13 13.78
C LEU A 65 -10.15 -7.95 13.21
N GLN A 66 -8.91 -8.21 12.85
CA GLN A 66 -8.07 -7.34 12.04
C GLN A 66 -7.95 -7.89 10.61
N MET A 67 -7.66 -7.02 9.63
CA MET A 67 -7.45 -7.46 8.24
C MET A 67 -6.34 -8.51 8.11
N THR A 68 -5.35 -8.48 9.01
CA THR A 68 -4.27 -9.47 9.08
C THR A 68 -4.76 -10.86 9.43
N ASP A 69 -5.86 -10.99 10.16
CA ASP A 69 -6.41 -12.28 10.62
C ASP A 69 -7.07 -13.06 9.49
N LEU A 70 -7.26 -12.44 8.32
CA LEU A 70 -7.72 -13.10 7.09
C LEU A 70 -6.60 -13.88 6.37
N PHE A 71 -5.36 -13.76 6.83
CA PHE A 71 -4.20 -14.37 6.18
C PHE A 71 -3.54 -15.37 7.12
N PRO A 72 -2.96 -16.46 6.60
CA PRO A 72 -2.15 -17.34 7.44
C PRO A 72 -0.93 -16.57 7.96
N PRO A 73 -0.34 -17.02 9.07
CA PRO A 73 0.93 -16.47 9.54
C PRO A 73 1.93 -16.50 8.40
N ARG A 74 2.48 -15.33 8.05
CA ARG A 74 3.56 -15.29 7.08
C ARG A 74 4.82 -15.77 7.79
N ASP A 75 5.34 -16.91 7.37
CA ASP A 75 6.74 -17.26 7.58
C ASP A 75 7.57 -16.33 6.71
N ILE A 76 7.74 -15.09 7.17
CA ILE A 76 8.69 -14.17 6.56
C ILE A 76 10.05 -14.66 7.04
N PRO A 77 10.90 -15.24 6.17
CA PRO A 77 12.27 -15.54 6.58
C PRO A 77 12.88 -14.24 7.08
N ALA A 78 13.64 -14.28 8.17
CA ALA A 78 14.24 -13.09 8.78
C ALA A 78 15.05 -12.23 7.78
N ASN A 79 15.47 -12.84 6.66
CA ASN A 79 16.20 -12.23 5.54
C ASN A 79 15.34 -11.86 4.31
N ALA A 80 14.01 -11.89 4.38
CA ALA A 80 13.19 -11.34 3.30
C ALA A 80 13.51 -9.83 3.16
N PRO A 81 13.79 -9.33 1.95
CA PRO A 81 14.07 -7.90 1.77
C PRO A 81 12.88 -7.11 2.27
N LYS A 82 13.09 -6.28 3.30
CA LYS A 82 12.07 -5.33 3.77
C LYS A 82 11.70 -4.47 2.56
N LYS A 83 10.41 -4.43 2.20
CA LYS A 83 9.93 -3.42 1.25
C LYS A 83 10.25 -2.05 1.85
N ILE A 84 11.31 -1.42 1.35
CA ILE A 84 11.67 -0.07 1.75
C ILE A 84 10.63 0.84 1.10
N ALA A 85 9.62 1.23 1.87
CA ALA A 85 8.43 1.93 1.38
C ALA A 85 8.71 3.30 0.72
N ASN A 86 9.98 3.73 0.66
CA ASN A 86 10.39 5.09 0.27
C ASN A 86 11.46 5.12 -0.84
N LEU A 87 11.75 4.01 -1.53
CA LEU A 87 12.60 4.09 -2.73
C LEU A 87 11.75 4.53 -3.92
N LEU A 88 12.15 5.63 -4.56
CA LEU A 88 11.64 6.00 -5.87
C LEU A 88 11.97 4.87 -6.85
N THR A 89 11.05 4.56 -7.76
CA THR A 89 11.40 3.70 -8.90
C THR A 89 12.45 4.40 -9.77
N ALA A 90 13.17 3.64 -10.60
CA ALA A 90 14.15 4.21 -11.53
C ALA A 90 13.52 5.30 -12.41
N SER A 91 12.30 5.08 -12.91
CA SER A 91 11.57 6.08 -13.71
C SER A 91 11.28 7.35 -12.90
N GLN A 92 10.78 7.21 -11.67
CA GLN A 92 10.50 8.36 -10.80
C GLN A 92 11.78 9.14 -10.44
N ALA A 93 12.89 8.44 -10.22
CA ALA A 93 14.19 9.06 -9.98
C ALA A 93 14.69 9.82 -11.21
N LEU A 94 14.53 9.27 -12.41
CA LEU A 94 14.90 9.93 -13.66
C LEU A 94 14.04 11.18 -13.94
N GLU A 95 12.73 11.11 -13.70
CA GLU A 95 11.82 12.26 -13.82
C GLU A 95 12.20 13.38 -12.85
N LEU A 96 12.46 13.04 -11.59
CA LEU A 96 12.92 14.00 -10.59
C LEU A 96 14.24 14.63 -11.03
N LEU A 97 15.23 13.81 -11.41
CA LEU A 97 16.55 14.28 -11.85
C LEU A 97 16.43 15.23 -13.06
N ALA A 98 15.60 14.90 -14.04
CA ALA A 98 15.38 15.72 -15.22
C ALA A 98 14.79 17.10 -14.86
N SER A 99 13.74 17.11 -14.04
CA SER A 99 13.07 18.36 -13.63
C SER A 99 13.98 19.28 -12.80
N GLU A 100 14.73 18.71 -11.85
CA GLU A 100 15.61 19.49 -10.98
C GLU A 100 16.86 19.97 -11.72
N SER A 101 17.43 19.15 -12.60
CA SER A 101 18.58 19.53 -13.43
C SER A 101 18.22 20.65 -14.41
N LEU A 102 17.02 20.60 -15.00
CA LEU A 102 16.54 21.67 -15.88
C LEU A 102 16.42 23.00 -15.12
N PHE A 103 15.85 22.98 -13.91
CA PHE A 103 15.74 24.19 -13.11
C PHE A 103 17.12 24.78 -12.78
N VAL A 104 18.06 23.94 -12.33
CA VAL A 104 19.44 24.36 -12.03
C VAL A 104 20.09 24.99 -13.27
N ALA A 105 19.95 24.37 -14.44
CA ALA A 105 20.52 24.88 -15.69
C ALA A 105 19.93 26.24 -16.09
N VAL A 106 18.61 26.43 -15.95
CA VAL A 106 17.95 27.71 -16.24
C VAL A 106 18.39 28.80 -15.26
N ALA A 107 18.40 28.51 -13.95
CA ALA A 107 18.83 29.45 -12.93
C ALA A 107 20.30 29.87 -13.14
N LEU A 108 21.18 28.92 -13.45
CA LEU A 108 22.59 29.20 -13.77
C LEU A 108 22.72 30.07 -15.03
N THR A 109 21.94 29.78 -16.08
CA THR A 109 21.97 30.57 -17.31
C THR A 109 21.54 32.01 -17.06
N ASN A 110 20.49 32.22 -16.26
CA ASN A 110 20.03 33.55 -15.87
C ASN A 110 21.11 34.30 -15.09
N TYR A 111 21.72 33.64 -14.10
CA TYR A 111 22.82 34.20 -13.33
C TYR A 111 24.00 34.62 -14.22
N LEU A 112 24.43 33.75 -15.14
CA LEU A 112 25.53 34.05 -16.08
C LEU A 112 25.21 35.20 -17.05
N ARG A 113 23.92 35.45 -17.33
CA ARG A 113 23.45 36.59 -18.11
C ARG A 113 23.34 37.88 -17.30
N GLY A 114 23.72 37.88 -16.02
CA GLY A 114 23.59 39.02 -15.12
C GLY A 114 22.17 39.25 -14.61
N ILE A 115 21.25 38.31 -14.82
CA ILE A 115 19.90 38.37 -14.25
C ILE A 115 20.03 38.03 -12.76
N THR A 116 19.56 38.93 -11.90
CA THR A 116 19.54 38.69 -10.45
C THR A 116 18.46 37.66 -10.13
N LEU A 117 18.84 36.56 -9.47
CA LEU A 117 17.90 35.56 -9.00
C LEU A 117 17.10 36.11 -7.82
N THR A 118 15.78 35.91 -7.85
CA THR A 118 14.92 36.31 -6.74
C THR A 118 15.12 35.38 -5.53
N PRO A 119 14.73 35.78 -4.32
CA PRO A 119 14.76 34.88 -3.16
C PRO A 119 13.98 33.57 -3.38
N ALA A 120 12.88 33.62 -4.15
CA ALA A 120 12.12 32.44 -4.53
C ALA A 120 12.91 31.51 -5.46
N ASP A 121 13.64 32.07 -6.43
CA ASP A 121 14.52 31.29 -7.31
C ASP A 121 15.65 30.63 -6.52
N THR A 122 16.26 31.35 -5.58
CA THR A 122 17.34 30.84 -4.73
C THR A 122 16.85 29.69 -3.84
N GLU A 123 15.67 29.82 -3.22
CA GLU A 123 15.11 28.73 -2.41
C GLU A 123 14.74 27.52 -3.28
N ARG A 124 14.14 27.75 -4.46
CA ARG A 124 13.83 26.68 -5.40
C ARG A 124 15.10 25.98 -5.90
N LEU A 125 16.20 26.71 -6.08
CA LEU A 125 17.51 26.17 -6.45
C LEU A 125 18.10 25.30 -5.33
N ARG A 126 18.00 25.76 -4.08
CA ARG A 126 18.42 24.98 -2.90
C ARG A 126 17.65 23.68 -2.78
N LEU A 127 16.33 23.72 -2.99
CA LEU A 127 15.48 22.53 -3.02
C LEU A 127 15.87 21.57 -4.15
N ALA A 128 16.17 22.09 -5.35
CA ALA A 128 16.62 21.28 -6.47
C ALA A 128 17.91 20.52 -6.14
N ALA A 129 18.92 21.23 -5.64
CA ALA A 129 20.19 20.65 -5.23
C ALA A 129 20.00 19.59 -4.13
N GLY A 130 19.16 19.85 -3.14
CA GLY A 130 18.86 18.89 -2.07
C GLY A 130 18.19 17.62 -2.59
N ARG A 131 17.24 17.73 -3.52
CA ARG A 131 16.55 16.57 -4.12
C ARG A 131 17.49 15.73 -4.97
N ILE A 132 18.37 16.36 -5.74
CA ILE A 132 19.42 15.65 -6.51
C ILE A 132 20.37 14.92 -5.55
N GLY A 133 20.77 15.56 -4.44
CA GLY A 133 21.61 14.92 -3.41
C GLY A 133 20.95 13.69 -2.78
N LEU A 134 19.65 13.78 -2.45
CA LEU A 134 18.90 12.65 -1.89
C LEU A 134 18.88 11.43 -2.84
N LEU A 135 18.80 11.64 -4.15
CA LEU A 135 18.87 10.55 -5.12
C LEU A 135 20.22 9.82 -5.06
N ASN A 136 21.33 10.55 -4.90
CA ASN A 136 22.66 9.96 -4.77
C ASN A 136 22.81 9.14 -3.48
N ASP A 137 22.22 9.60 -2.37
CA ASP A 137 22.26 8.85 -1.11
C ASP A 137 21.46 7.54 -1.21
N GLN A 138 20.36 7.55 -1.98
CA GLN A 138 19.54 6.35 -2.22
C GLN A 138 20.26 5.32 -3.09
N THR A 139 21.00 5.73 -4.11
CA THR A 139 21.81 4.79 -4.92
C THR A 139 22.92 4.16 -4.09
N GLY A 140 23.60 4.93 -3.23
CA GLY A 140 24.63 4.42 -2.32
C GLY A 140 24.11 3.35 -1.34
N ARG A 141 22.87 3.50 -0.85
CA ARG A 141 22.22 2.51 0.03
C ARG A 141 21.76 1.24 -0.67
N THR A 142 21.64 1.25 -2.00
CA THR A 142 21.17 0.09 -2.78
C THR A 142 22.32 -0.87 -3.13
N HIS A 143 23.57 -0.40 -3.06
CA HIS A 143 24.77 -1.16 -3.41
C HIS A 143 25.63 -1.61 -2.21
N ALA A 144 25.21 -1.32 -0.98
CA ALA A 144 25.85 -1.75 0.28
C ALA A 144 25.03 -2.87 0.93
#